data_AF-A0A0S8FJ59-F1
#
_entry.id   AF-A0A0S8FJ59-F1
#
_cell.length_a   1.000
_cell.length_b   1.000
_cell.length_c   1.000
_cell.angle_alpha   90.00
_cell.angle_beta   90.00
_cell.angle_gamma   90.00
#
_symmetry.space_group_name_H-M   'P 1'
#
loop_
_entity.id
_entity.type
_entity.pdbx_description
1 polymer ?
#
loop_
_entity_poly.entity_id
_entity_poly.type
_entity_poly.pdbx_seq_one_letter_code
_entity_poly.pdbx_strand_id
1 'polypeptide(L)'
;MIRRHADNGGPAVADAELQADVMRFVAILALCLVAISSLVEGYRLSPPSVQASESPAPPDRHPVEPAERVPSPGQPEATPRAGLSPDSEPSALLAGVPAPARTAQPPIVEPAPSAPDDTGESPGLTLRFLTDAALLRLVARGDAGVFVLAGPESLALDLSDGVSFRPAPAPARFHSMATETVPAVLRAHYSGPHDVTWGVTLPEHTIRAIELHVANSGAGELVIDAQGRVSLERADE
;
A
#
# COMPACT_ATOMS: atom_id res chain seq x y z
N MET A 1 -19.23 -35.23 59.72
CA MET A 1 -17.87 -35.62 59.31
C MET A 1 -17.54 -34.90 58.01
N ILE A 2 -16.78 -33.80 58.06
CA ILE A 2 -16.28 -33.12 56.87
C ILE A 2 -14.75 -33.23 56.93
N ARG A 3 -14.17 -34.13 56.13
CA ARG A 3 -12.73 -34.16 55.86
C ARG A 3 -12.43 -32.93 55.00
N ARG A 4 -11.86 -31.89 55.59
CA ARG A 4 -11.12 -30.89 54.82
C ARG A 4 -9.80 -31.54 54.38
N HIS A 5 -9.62 -31.65 53.08
CA HIS A 5 -8.32 -31.89 52.46
C HIS A 5 -7.37 -30.81 52.95
N ALA A 6 -6.35 -31.21 53.70
CA ALA A 6 -5.24 -30.35 54.05
C ALA A 6 -4.41 -30.14 52.79
N ASP A 7 -4.45 -28.92 52.29
CA ASP A 7 -3.52 -28.37 51.33
C ASP A 7 -2.11 -28.48 51.92
N ASN A 8 -1.28 -29.33 51.32
CA ASN A 8 0.08 -29.62 51.76
C ASN A 8 1.07 -29.36 50.61
N GLY A 9 0.86 -28.26 49.88
CA GLY A 9 1.80 -27.75 48.88
C GLY A 9 2.83 -26.84 49.54
N GLY A 10 3.96 -27.39 49.98
CA GLY A 10 5.07 -26.59 50.53
C GLY A 10 5.77 -25.75 49.45
N PRO A 11 6.51 -24.68 49.84
CA PRO A 11 7.16 -23.76 48.90
C PRO A 11 8.13 -24.44 47.92
N ALA A 12 8.76 -25.55 48.33
CA ALA A 12 9.65 -26.33 47.47
C ALA A 12 8.94 -27.03 46.28
N VAL A 13 7.64 -27.28 46.39
CA VAL A 13 6.84 -27.88 45.29
C VAL A 13 6.44 -26.78 44.29
N ALA A 14 6.10 -25.59 44.79
CA ALA A 14 5.78 -24.43 43.95
C ALA A 14 7.00 -23.95 43.13
N ASP A 15 8.19 -23.93 43.72
CA ASP A 15 9.43 -23.64 42.98
C ASP A 15 9.73 -24.69 41.91
N ALA A 16 9.47 -25.96 42.17
CA ALA A 16 9.67 -27.04 41.20
C ALA A 16 8.66 -26.99 40.03
N GLU A 17 7.39 -26.66 40.30
CA GLU A 17 6.38 -26.43 39.28
C GLU A 17 6.69 -25.20 38.43
N LEU A 18 7.09 -24.08 39.08
CA LEU A 18 7.52 -22.87 38.38
C LEU A 18 8.75 -23.14 37.51
N GLN A 19 9.73 -23.87 38.02
CA GLN A 19 10.93 -24.23 37.26
C GLN A 19 10.58 -25.13 36.06
N ALA A 20 9.65 -26.09 36.22
CA ALA A 20 9.20 -26.93 35.12
C ALA A 20 8.46 -26.12 34.03
N ASP A 21 7.62 -25.17 34.43
CA ASP A 21 6.91 -24.28 33.51
C ASP A 21 7.87 -23.34 32.77
N VAL A 22 8.88 -22.79 33.46
CA VAL A 22 9.92 -21.96 32.84
C VAL A 22 10.76 -22.78 31.85
N MET A 23 11.18 -24.00 32.23
CA MET A 23 11.91 -24.87 31.32
C MET A 23 11.09 -25.23 30.08
N ARG A 24 9.79 -25.52 30.26
CA ARG A 24 8.87 -25.81 29.16
C ARG A 24 8.67 -24.59 28.26
N PHE A 25 8.52 -23.41 28.84
CA PHE A 25 8.37 -22.16 28.09
C PHE A 25 9.62 -21.87 27.25
N VAL A 26 10.82 -21.97 27.83
CA VAL A 26 12.09 -21.78 27.11
C VAL A 26 12.25 -22.81 25.99
N ALA A 27 11.85 -24.07 26.20
CA ALA A 27 11.89 -25.09 25.16
C ALA A 27 10.95 -24.77 23.97
N ILE A 28 9.73 -24.27 24.26
CA ILE A 28 8.79 -23.82 23.22
C ILE A 28 9.37 -22.63 22.46
N LEU A 29 9.94 -21.65 23.17
CA LEU A 29 10.59 -20.50 22.54
C LEU A 29 11.75 -20.91 21.63
N ALA A 30 12.62 -21.81 22.09
CA ALA A 30 13.75 -22.31 21.28
C ALA A 30 13.28 -23.04 20.02
N LEU A 31 12.24 -23.88 20.14
CA LEU A 31 11.63 -24.56 18.99
C LEU A 31 11.02 -23.55 18.00
N CYS A 32 10.31 -22.54 18.50
CA CYS A 32 9.75 -21.48 17.65
C CYS A 32 10.85 -20.71 16.90
N LEU A 33 11.96 -20.38 17.57
CA LEU A 33 13.08 -19.68 16.93
C LEU A 33 13.71 -20.52 15.82
N VAL A 34 13.93 -21.82 16.04
CA VAL A 34 14.46 -22.73 15.01
C VAL A 34 13.52 -22.85 13.81
N ALA A 35 12.20 -22.94 14.05
CA ALA A 35 11.20 -23.01 12.98
C ALA A 35 11.16 -21.73 12.13
N ILE A 36 11.26 -20.56 12.77
CA ILE A 36 11.28 -19.26 12.08
C ILE A 36 12.57 -19.09 11.28
N SER A 37 13.74 -19.41 11.84
CA SER A 37 15.01 -19.38 11.10
C SER A 37 14.95 -20.27 9.86
N SER A 38 14.50 -21.52 10.01
CA SER A 38 14.35 -22.45 8.88
C SER A 38 13.43 -21.90 7.77
N LEU A 39 12.37 -21.18 8.12
CA LEU A 39 11.49 -20.52 7.15
C LEU A 39 12.20 -19.37 6.43
N VAL A 40 13.02 -18.59 7.14
CA VAL A 40 13.81 -17.50 6.58
C VAL A 40 14.88 -18.03 5.63
N GLU A 41 15.62 -19.07 6.01
CA GLU A 41 16.60 -19.73 5.13
C GLU A 41 15.92 -20.36 3.91
N GLY A 42 14.75 -20.98 4.07
CA GLY A 42 13.95 -21.51 2.96
C GLY A 42 13.50 -20.43 1.98
N TYR A 43 13.14 -19.25 2.47
CA TYR A 43 12.81 -18.09 1.62
C TYR A 43 14.03 -17.55 0.86
N ARG A 44 15.23 -17.68 1.42
CA ARG A 44 16.48 -17.25 0.77
C ARG A 44 16.97 -18.25 -0.29
N LEU A 45 16.61 -19.53 -0.16
CA LEU A 45 17.09 -20.62 -1.04
C LEU A 45 16.13 -21.00 -2.18
N SER A 46 14.94 -20.42 -2.25
CA SER A 46 14.03 -20.61 -3.40
C SER A 46 14.15 -19.43 -4.38
N PRO A 47 15.03 -19.47 -5.40
CA PRO A 47 14.77 -18.68 -6.59
C PRO A 47 13.42 -19.14 -7.17
N PRO A 48 12.65 -18.26 -7.83
CA PRO A 48 11.49 -18.71 -8.58
C PRO A 48 11.98 -19.71 -9.63
N SER A 49 11.70 -21.00 -9.42
CA SER A 49 11.75 -21.99 -10.48
C SER A 49 10.78 -21.52 -11.55
N VAL A 50 11.30 -20.85 -12.57
CA VAL A 50 10.72 -20.83 -13.90
C VAL A 50 10.62 -22.29 -14.30
N GLN A 51 9.46 -22.89 -14.08
CA GLN A 51 9.15 -24.20 -14.62
C GLN A 51 9.26 -24.10 -16.15
N ALA A 52 10.27 -24.79 -16.65
CA ALA A 52 10.34 -25.46 -17.94
C ALA A 52 9.08 -25.33 -18.83
N SER A 53 9.13 -24.38 -19.76
CA SER A 53 8.63 -24.65 -21.10
C SER A 53 9.77 -25.31 -21.87
N GLU A 54 9.69 -26.64 -21.90
CA GLU A 54 10.39 -27.49 -22.84
C GLU A 54 10.16 -26.98 -24.27
N SER A 55 11.21 -26.52 -24.94
CA SER A 55 11.22 -26.34 -26.39
C SER A 55 12.51 -26.98 -26.93
N PRO A 56 12.41 -28.03 -27.76
CA PRO A 56 13.55 -28.83 -28.15
C PRO A 56 14.47 -28.05 -29.11
N ALA A 57 15.77 -28.14 -28.84
CA ALA A 57 16.81 -27.65 -29.73
C ALA A 57 16.70 -28.28 -31.13
N PRO A 58 16.96 -27.52 -32.22
CA PRO A 58 17.44 -28.09 -33.45
C PRO A 58 18.98 -28.17 -33.45
N PRO A 59 19.55 -29.19 -34.11
CA PRO A 59 20.97 -29.53 -34.02
C PRO A 59 21.84 -28.71 -34.98
N ASP A 60 23.12 -28.60 -34.60
CA ASP A 60 24.32 -28.39 -35.40
C ASP A 60 24.18 -27.82 -36.82
N ARG A 61 24.71 -26.60 -37.02
CA ARG A 61 25.59 -26.32 -38.15
C ARG A 61 26.80 -25.49 -37.72
N HIS A 62 27.95 -25.99 -38.18
CA HIS A 62 29.34 -25.72 -37.84
C HIS A 62 29.86 -24.28 -38.10
N PRO A 63 31.05 -23.95 -37.56
CA PRO A 63 31.64 -22.61 -37.53
C PRO A 63 32.41 -22.28 -38.80
N VAL A 64 32.33 -21.03 -39.29
CA VAL A 64 33.26 -20.46 -40.27
C VAL A 64 33.56 -18.98 -39.98
N GLU A 65 34.83 -18.70 -40.24
CA GLU A 65 35.76 -17.63 -39.85
C GLU A 65 35.57 -16.31 -40.65
N PRO A 66 36.17 -15.16 -40.23
CA PRO A 66 35.88 -13.82 -40.75
C PRO A 66 36.85 -13.34 -41.85
N ALA A 67 36.31 -12.67 -42.88
CA ALA A 67 36.99 -11.91 -43.97
C ALA A 67 35.90 -11.56 -45.01
N GLU A 68 35.83 -10.48 -45.78
CA GLU A 68 36.57 -9.23 -45.99
C GLU A 68 35.76 -8.48 -47.09
N ARG A 69 35.93 -7.16 -47.18
CA ARG A 69 35.72 -6.27 -48.36
C ARG A 69 34.33 -5.82 -48.88
N VAL A 70 34.04 -4.54 -48.58
CA VAL A 70 33.84 -3.33 -49.44
C VAL A 70 32.96 -3.37 -50.74
N PRO A 71 32.62 -2.21 -51.38
CA PRO A 71 31.25 -1.71 -51.58
C PRO A 71 30.81 -1.68 -53.07
N SER A 72 29.60 -1.22 -53.39
CA SER A 72 29.24 -0.76 -54.77
C SER A 72 27.84 -0.11 -54.86
N PRO A 73 27.55 0.67 -55.93
CA PRO A 73 27.03 2.03 -55.83
C PRO A 73 25.67 2.28 -56.51
N GLY A 74 25.10 3.47 -56.23
CA GLY A 74 24.19 4.31 -57.03
C GLY A 74 23.13 3.71 -57.98
N GLN A 75 21.88 4.14 -57.80
CA GLN A 75 21.19 4.96 -58.82
C GLN A 75 19.93 5.66 -58.28
N PRO A 76 19.60 6.88 -58.78
CA PRO A 76 18.44 7.69 -58.42
C PRO A 76 17.28 7.51 -59.43
N GLU A 77 16.06 7.94 -59.08
CA GLU A 77 15.27 8.89 -59.89
C GLU A 77 13.89 9.18 -59.28
N ALA A 78 13.49 10.43 -59.42
CA ALA A 78 12.24 11.01 -58.97
C ALA A 78 11.35 11.39 -60.16
N THR A 79 10.06 11.58 -59.85
CA THR A 79 8.99 12.27 -60.63
C THR A 79 8.30 11.45 -61.74
N PRO A 80 6.97 11.64 -62.00
CA PRO A 80 6.42 12.92 -62.47
C PRO A 80 5.11 13.42 -61.81
N ARG A 81 4.89 14.71 -62.08
CA ARG A 81 3.88 15.67 -61.63
C ARG A 81 2.66 15.69 -62.58
N ALA A 82 1.43 15.86 -62.08
CA ALA A 82 0.28 16.56 -62.69
C ALA A 82 -0.97 16.32 -61.83
N GLY A 83 -1.83 17.28 -61.47
CA GLY A 83 -1.90 18.70 -61.76
C GLY A 83 -3.17 19.31 -61.12
N LEU A 84 -3.18 20.66 -61.10
CA LEU A 84 -4.34 21.58 -61.13
C LEU A 84 -5.18 21.78 -59.86
N SER A 85 -4.93 22.92 -59.19
CA SER A 85 -5.90 23.69 -58.38
C SER A 85 -7.00 24.28 -59.29
N PRO A 86 -8.19 24.69 -58.79
CA PRO A 86 -8.31 25.99 -58.09
C PRO A 86 -9.42 26.09 -56.99
N ASP A 87 -9.19 27.06 -56.10
CA ASP A 87 -10.09 28.08 -55.52
C ASP A 87 -11.64 27.88 -55.43
N SER A 88 -12.19 28.52 -54.39
CA SER A 88 -13.57 29.04 -54.22
C SER A 88 -14.50 28.29 -53.25
N GLU A 89 -14.55 28.78 -52.00
CA GLU A 89 -15.79 29.03 -51.23
C GLU A 89 -16.81 29.87 -52.06
N PRO A 90 -18.08 30.10 -51.66
CA PRO A 90 -18.98 29.43 -50.70
C PRO A 90 -20.44 29.27 -51.22
N SER A 91 -21.32 28.77 -50.34
CA SER A 91 -22.77 29.08 -50.23
C SER A 91 -23.82 28.44 -51.15
N ALA A 92 -24.61 27.59 -50.49
CA ALA A 92 -26.06 27.67 -50.32
C ALA A 92 -26.99 27.16 -51.44
N LEU A 93 -27.76 26.11 -51.09
CA LEU A 93 -29.23 26.13 -51.07
C LEU A 93 -29.72 24.85 -50.33
N LEU A 94 -30.12 24.96 -49.07
CA LEU A 94 -31.52 25.07 -48.59
C LEU A 94 -32.36 23.79 -48.75
N ALA A 95 -32.42 23.00 -47.66
CA ALA A 95 -33.60 22.38 -47.05
C ALA A 95 -33.10 21.51 -45.88
N GLY A 96 -33.45 21.69 -44.60
CA GLY A 96 -34.52 22.44 -43.98
C GLY A 96 -35.09 21.59 -42.85
N VAL A 97 -34.56 21.69 -41.61
CA VAL A 97 -35.32 21.73 -40.35
C VAL A 97 -34.38 22.07 -39.18
N PRO A 98 -34.79 22.98 -38.26
CA PRO A 98 -33.93 23.55 -37.23
C PRO A 98 -33.81 22.64 -36.00
N ALA A 99 -32.59 22.27 -35.61
CA ALA A 99 -32.29 21.85 -34.25
C ALA A 99 -31.95 23.11 -33.43
N PRO A 100 -32.74 23.47 -32.41
CA PRO A 100 -32.40 24.59 -31.54
C PRO A 100 -31.11 24.26 -30.78
N ALA A 101 -30.24 25.26 -30.69
CA ALA A 101 -29.04 25.27 -29.88
C ALA A 101 -29.31 24.71 -28.47
N ARG A 102 -28.79 23.52 -28.18
CA ARG A 102 -28.37 23.17 -26.82
C ARG A 102 -26.89 23.43 -26.74
N THR A 103 -26.58 24.56 -26.11
CA THR A 103 -25.40 24.80 -25.29
C THR A 103 -24.78 23.49 -24.82
N ALA A 104 -23.46 23.37 -24.94
CA ALA A 104 -22.67 22.32 -24.30
C ALA A 104 -23.16 22.11 -22.86
N GLN A 105 -23.97 21.08 -22.65
CA GLN A 105 -24.16 20.51 -21.33
C GLN A 105 -23.01 19.52 -21.17
N PRO A 106 -22.05 19.76 -20.26
CA PRO A 106 -21.18 18.69 -19.81
C PRO A 106 -22.07 17.51 -19.41
N PRO A 107 -21.64 16.25 -19.64
CA PRO A 107 -22.35 15.13 -19.05
C PRO A 107 -22.49 15.43 -17.57
N ILE A 108 -23.74 15.43 -17.11
CA ILE A 108 -24.10 15.54 -15.71
C ILE A 108 -23.32 14.44 -15.02
N VAL A 109 -22.24 14.87 -14.35
CA VAL A 109 -21.61 14.11 -13.29
C VAL A 109 -22.75 13.97 -12.29
N GLU A 110 -23.37 12.78 -12.29
CA GLU A 110 -24.06 12.27 -11.12
C GLU A 110 -23.25 12.73 -9.91
N PRO A 111 -23.83 13.46 -8.94
CA PRO A 111 -23.05 13.95 -7.82
C PRO A 111 -22.44 12.71 -7.18
N ALA A 112 -21.15 12.48 -7.47
CA ALA A 112 -20.31 11.61 -6.68
C ALA A 112 -20.62 12.09 -5.26
N PRO A 113 -21.13 11.20 -4.38
CA PRO A 113 -21.45 11.60 -3.02
C PRO A 113 -20.22 12.34 -2.54
N SER A 114 -20.41 13.63 -2.25
CA SER A 114 -19.36 14.53 -1.79
C SER A 114 -18.52 13.70 -0.84
N ALA A 115 -17.26 13.45 -1.22
CA ALA A 115 -16.33 12.81 -0.31
C ALA A 115 -16.52 13.58 0.99
N PRO A 116 -16.95 12.93 2.08
CA PRO A 116 -17.16 13.67 3.30
C PRO A 116 -15.84 14.38 3.56
N ASP A 117 -15.90 15.70 3.74
CA ASP A 117 -14.85 16.47 4.41
C ASP A 117 -14.80 15.96 5.86
N ASP A 118 -14.48 14.68 6.03
CA ASP A 118 -14.12 14.07 7.28
C ASP A 118 -12.62 14.29 7.41
N THR A 119 -12.25 15.57 7.54
CA THR A 119 -11.16 15.95 8.43
C THR A 119 -11.48 15.20 9.72
N GLY A 120 -10.89 14.01 9.89
CA GLY A 120 -11.22 13.02 10.93
C GLY A 120 -10.86 13.47 12.34
N GLU A 121 -10.96 14.77 12.59
CA GLU A 121 -11.00 15.41 13.89
C GLU A 121 -12.40 15.17 14.46
N SER A 122 -12.64 13.92 14.84
CA SER A 122 -13.75 13.57 15.72
C SER A 122 -13.63 14.49 16.94
N PRO A 123 -14.62 15.36 17.23
CA PRO A 123 -14.50 16.36 18.28
C PRO A 123 -14.39 15.66 19.65
N GLY A 124 -13.15 15.49 20.14
CA GLY A 124 -12.82 14.89 21.43
C GLY A 124 -12.00 13.59 21.42
N LEU A 125 -11.79 12.94 20.26
CA LEU A 125 -11.04 11.68 20.17
C LEU A 125 -9.79 11.82 19.30
N THR A 126 -8.61 11.59 19.88
CA THR A 126 -7.32 11.59 19.16
C THR A 126 -6.96 10.16 18.78
N LEU A 127 -6.51 9.95 17.54
CA LEU A 127 -6.09 8.63 17.04
C LEU A 127 -4.56 8.56 17.01
N ARG A 128 -4.00 7.51 17.59
CA ARG A 128 -2.58 7.19 17.48
C ARG A 128 -2.35 5.71 17.19
N PHE A 129 -1.17 5.40 16.67
CA PHE A 129 -0.67 4.04 16.63
C PHE A 129 0.08 3.72 17.92
N LEU A 130 0.02 2.47 18.37
CA LEU A 130 0.71 2.01 19.57
C LEU A 130 2.22 2.24 19.49
N THR A 131 2.80 2.04 18.31
CA THR A 131 4.21 2.30 17.99
C THR A 131 4.37 2.57 16.49
N ASP A 132 5.47 3.21 16.10
CA ASP A 132 5.88 3.32 14.68
C ASP A 132 5.93 1.94 13.99
N ALA A 133 6.43 0.92 14.71
CA ALA A 133 6.51 -0.45 14.22
C ALA A 133 5.12 -1.08 13.99
N ALA A 134 4.09 -0.64 14.72
CA ALA A 134 2.71 -1.10 14.51
C ALA A 134 2.15 -0.57 13.18
N LEU A 135 2.33 0.72 12.89
CA LEU A 135 1.96 1.31 11.61
C LEU A 135 2.70 0.64 10.45
N LEU A 136 4.02 0.52 10.55
CA LEU A 136 4.83 -0.10 9.50
C LEU A 136 4.45 -1.57 9.26
N ARG A 137 4.07 -2.31 10.30
CA ARG A 137 3.56 -3.68 10.14
C ARG A 137 2.21 -3.73 9.44
N LEU A 138 1.29 -2.82 9.76
CA LEU A 138 0.01 -2.73 9.05
C LEU A 138 0.22 -2.46 7.56
N VAL A 139 1.16 -1.56 7.22
CA VAL A 139 1.50 -1.27 5.82
C VAL A 139 2.18 -2.44 5.14
N ALA A 140 3.15 -3.09 5.80
CA ALA A 140 3.86 -4.23 5.24
C ALA A 140 2.95 -5.44 4.95
N ARG A 141 1.84 -5.57 5.68
CA ARG A 141 0.81 -6.59 5.40
C ARG A 141 -0.19 -6.17 4.31
N GLY A 142 -0.21 -4.90 3.92
CA GLY A 142 -1.18 -4.33 2.98
C GLY A 142 -2.55 -4.04 3.59
N ASP A 143 -2.67 -4.07 4.92
CA ASP A 143 -3.93 -3.75 5.63
C ASP A 143 -4.15 -2.24 5.74
N ALA A 144 -3.05 -1.49 5.76
CA ALA A 144 -3.03 -0.03 5.76
C ALA A 144 -2.11 0.47 4.64
N GLY A 145 -2.30 1.72 4.25
CA GLY A 145 -1.41 2.42 3.32
C GLY A 145 -1.11 3.81 3.86
N VAL A 146 0.15 4.23 3.79
CA VAL A 146 0.56 5.60 4.11
C VAL A 146 0.73 6.37 2.83
N PHE A 147 0.25 7.60 2.80
CA PHE A 147 0.27 8.48 1.66
C PHE A 147 0.84 9.84 2.06
N VAL A 148 1.50 10.49 1.11
CA VAL A 148 1.85 11.90 1.19
C VAL A 148 1.05 12.63 0.12
N LEU A 149 0.27 13.61 0.52
CA LEU A 149 -0.51 14.46 -0.37
C LEU A 149 0.16 15.84 -0.44
N ALA A 150 0.70 16.16 -1.62
CA ALA A 150 1.45 17.37 -1.92
C ALA A 150 0.75 18.15 -3.05
N GLY A 151 -0.35 18.81 -2.72
CA GLY A 151 -1.20 19.49 -3.71
C GLY A 151 -1.82 18.49 -4.70
N PRO A 152 -1.53 18.57 -6.02
CA PRO A 152 -2.09 17.64 -7.00
C PRO A 152 -1.39 16.26 -7.01
N GLU A 153 -0.22 16.15 -6.39
CA GLU A 153 0.55 14.91 -6.37
C GLU A 153 0.23 14.10 -5.12
N SER A 154 0.05 12.80 -5.30
CA SER A 154 -0.05 11.84 -4.20
C SER A 154 0.99 10.75 -4.38
N LEU A 155 1.67 10.45 -3.27
CA LEU A 155 2.72 9.46 -3.19
C LEU A 155 2.31 8.41 -2.17
N ALA A 156 2.25 7.15 -2.57
CA ALA A 156 2.04 6.03 -1.65
C ALA A 156 3.38 5.52 -1.13
N LEU A 157 3.41 5.17 0.15
CA LEU A 157 4.50 4.41 0.74
C LEU A 157 4.54 3.01 0.12
N ASP A 158 5.69 2.65 -0.42
CA ASP A 158 6.02 1.29 -0.81
C ASP A 158 7.11 0.75 0.11
N LEU A 159 6.89 -0.47 0.60
CA LEU A 159 7.82 -1.21 1.46
C LEU A 159 8.44 -2.42 0.76
N SER A 160 8.24 -2.58 -0.55
CA SER A 160 8.63 -3.80 -1.29
C SER A 160 10.14 -3.98 -1.39
N ASP A 161 10.89 -2.87 -1.51
CA ASP A 161 12.36 -2.85 -1.60
C ASP A 161 12.97 -1.92 -0.52
N GLY A 162 12.33 -1.86 0.65
CA GLY A 162 12.61 -0.88 1.70
C GLY A 162 11.68 0.33 1.63
N VAL A 163 11.97 1.38 2.41
CA VAL A 163 11.09 2.56 2.54
C VAL A 163 11.26 3.46 1.32
N SER A 164 10.25 3.48 0.43
CA SER A 164 10.22 4.36 -0.73
C SER A 164 8.84 4.95 -0.96
N PHE A 165 8.74 6.04 -1.72
CA PHE A 165 7.48 6.68 -2.06
C PHE A 165 7.29 6.66 -3.58
N ARG A 166 6.14 6.15 -4.05
CA ARG A 166 5.83 6.07 -5.48
C ARG A 166 4.56 6.86 -5.83
N PRO A 167 4.50 7.50 -7.00
CA PRO A 167 3.29 8.16 -7.47
C PRO A 167 2.10 7.19 -7.46
N ALA A 168 1.01 7.62 -6.84
CA ALA A 168 -0.22 6.85 -6.71
C ALA A 168 -1.43 7.79 -6.76
N PRO A 169 -2.61 7.30 -7.17
CA PRO A 169 -3.84 8.09 -7.04
C PRO A 169 -4.14 8.37 -5.57
N ALA A 170 -4.68 9.55 -5.28
CA ALA A 170 -5.10 9.90 -3.93
C ALA A 170 -6.20 8.93 -3.44
N PRO A 171 -6.11 8.44 -2.19
CA PRO A 171 -7.11 7.53 -1.65
C PRO A 171 -8.46 8.24 -1.47
N ALA A 172 -9.55 7.50 -1.71
CA ALA A 172 -10.91 8.04 -1.54
C ALA A 172 -11.24 8.37 -0.07
N ARG A 173 -10.58 7.70 0.87
CA ARG A 173 -10.72 7.91 2.32
C ARG A 173 -9.35 7.75 2.96
N PHE A 174 -8.95 8.72 3.77
CA PHE A 174 -7.72 8.66 4.56
C PHE A 174 -7.89 9.49 5.83
N HIS A 175 -7.08 9.19 6.83
CA HIS A 175 -6.96 9.98 8.05
C HIS A 175 -5.66 10.77 7.99
N SER A 176 -5.73 12.07 8.29
CA SER A 176 -4.55 12.92 8.37
C SER A 176 -3.71 12.52 9.58
N MET A 177 -2.38 12.52 9.42
CA MET A 177 -1.41 12.35 10.47
C MET A 177 -0.66 13.67 10.66
N ALA A 178 -0.56 14.14 11.91
CA ALA A 178 0.31 15.27 12.22
C ALA A 178 1.77 14.86 12.00
N THR A 179 2.59 15.76 11.44
CA THR A 179 3.98 15.46 11.03
C THR A 179 4.83 14.87 12.16
N GLU A 180 4.59 15.28 13.40
CA GLU A 180 5.23 14.79 14.61
C GLU A 180 4.88 13.33 14.94
N THR A 181 3.70 12.85 14.54
CA THR A 181 3.23 11.47 14.73
C THR A 181 3.69 10.54 13.60
N VAL A 182 4.25 11.09 12.53
CA VAL A 182 4.78 10.30 11.41
C VAL A 182 6.14 9.72 11.81
N PRO A 183 6.32 8.39 11.67
CA PRO A 183 7.59 7.73 12.00
C PRO A 183 8.79 8.41 11.36
N ALA A 184 9.84 8.64 12.16
CA ALA A 184 11.03 9.37 11.71
C ALA A 184 11.69 8.74 10.47
N VAL A 185 11.62 7.41 10.36
CA VAL A 185 12.13 6.68 9.19
C VAL A 185 11.42 7.06 7.90
N LEU A 186 10.10 7.31 7.94
CA LEU A 186 9.34 7.71 6.76
C LEU A 186 9.69 9.13 6.34
N ARG A 187 9.77 10.05 7.32
CA ARG A 187 10.17 11.45 7.08
C ARG A 187 11.57 11.55 6.50
N ALA A 188 12.51 10.72 6.96
CA ALA A 188 13.88 10.71 6.46
C ALA A 188 14.03 10.21 5.01
N HIS A 189 13.09 9.38 4.53
CA HIS A 189 13.09 8.85 3.15
C HIS A 189 12.21 9.67 2.19
N TYR A 190 11.52 10.68 2.71
CA TYR A 190 10.72 11.59 1.92
C TYR A 190 11.55 12.81 1.53
N SER A 191 11.72 13.01 0.22
CA SER A 191 12.56 14.10 -0.34
C SER A 191 11.76 15.23 -0.99
N GLY A 192 10.43 15.26 -0.80
CA GLY A 192 9.55 16.25 -1.41
C GLY A 192 9.39 17.53 -0.56
N PRO A 193 8.42 18.41 -0.91
CA PRO A 193 8.15 19.64 -0.17
C PRO A 193 7.73 19.36 1.29
N HIS A 194 8.04 20.28 2.20
CA HIS A 194 7.69 20.12 3.62
C HIS A 194 6.22 20.45 3.95
N ASP A 195 5.52 21.17 3.07
CA ASP A 195 4.11 21.52 3.21
C ASP A 195 3.25 20.43 2.58
N VAL A 196 3.12 19.32 3.31
CA VAL A 196 2.41 18.12 2.84
C VAL A 196 1.51 17.56 3.91
N THR A 197 0.40 16.98 3.48
CA THR A 197 -0.49 16.23 4.35
C THR A 197 -0.06 14.77 4.34
N TRP A 198 0.22 14.23 5.52
CA TRP A 198 0.45 12.80 5.69
C TRP A 198 -0.89 12.12 5.90
N GLY A 199 -1.19 11.11 5.10
CA GLY A 199 -2.44 10.35 5.18
C GLY A 199 -2.16 8.90 5.54
N VAL A 200 -3.06 8.28 6.29
CA VAL A 200 -3.12 6.84 6.47
C VAL A 200 -4.49 6.31 6.08
N THR A 201 -4.50 5.23 5.32
CA THR A 201 -5.70 4.43 5.03
C THR A 201 -5.75 3.29 6.03
N LEU A 202 -6.92 3.09 6.64
CA LEU A 202 -7.14 2.06 7.64
C LEU A 202 -8.07 0.99 7.07
N PRO A 203 -7.94 -0.28 7.52
CA PRO A 203 -8.84 -1.32 7.08
C PRO A 203 -10.24 -1.12 7.68
N GLU A 204 -11.27 -1.55 6.95
CA GLU A 204 -12.69 -1.33 7.28
C GLU A 204 -13.07 -1.77 8.69
N HIS A 205 -12.48 -2.87 9.18
CA HIS A 205 -12.74 -3.36 10.53
C HIS A 205 -12.23 -2.39 11.62
N THR A 206 -11.09 -1.74 11.39
CA THR A 206 -10.53 -0.71 12.28
C THR A 206 -11.41 0.53 12.26
N ILE A 207 -11.85 0.98 11.08
CA ILE A 207 -12.75 2.14 10.94
C ILE A 207 -14.06 1.90 11.71
N ARG A 208 -14.70 0.75 11.52
CA ARG A 208 -15.92 0.40 12.28
C ARG A 208 -15.68 0.36 13.79
N ALA A 209 -14.52 -0.13 14.23
CA ALA A 209 -14.18 -0.11 15.65
C ALA A 209 -14.02 1.32 16.19
N ILE A 210 -13.39 2.22 15.43
CA ILE A 210 -13.29 3.64 15.76
C ILE A 210 -14.69 4.26 15.88
N GLU A 211 -15.55 4.06 14.89
CA GLU A 211 -16.93 4.58 14.90
C GLU A 211 -17.73 4.09 16.12
N LEU A 212 -17.57 2.81 16.49
CA LEU A 212 -18.17 2.25 17.70
C LEU A 212 -17.65 2.92 18.97
N HIS A 213 -16.36 3.26 19.03
CA HIS A 213 -15.80 3.98 20.17
C HIS A 213 -16.28 5.43 20.24
N VAL A 214 -16.37 6.13 19.10
CA VAL A 214 -16.91 7.50 18.98
C VAL A 214 -18.39 7.54 19.40
N ALA A 215 -19.19 6.56 18.98
CA ALA A 215 -20.61 6.49 19.34
C ALA A 215 -20.84 6.22 20.84
N ASN A 216 -19.91 5.51 21.49
CA ASN A 216 -20.05 5.09 22.88
C ASN A 216 -19.29 5.98 23.89
N SER A 217 -18.37 6.83 23.42
CA SER A 217 -17.44 7.57 24.27
C SER A 217 -17.36 9.03 23.83
N GLY A 218 -17.46 9.98 24.76
CA GLY A 218 -17.48 11.42 24.44
C GLY A 218 -16.10 12.07 24.23
N ALA A 219 -15.01 11.44 24.68
CA ALA A 219 -13.63 11.90 24.48
C ALA A 219 -12.60 10.82 24.86
N GLY A 220 -11.37 10.89 24.36
CA GLY A 220 -10.26 10.01 24.76
C GLY A 220 -9.19 9.83 23.69
N GLU A 221 -8.22 8.96 23.96
CA GLU A 221 -7.20 8.58 22.96
C GLU A 221 -7.45 7.15 22.46
N LEU A 222 -7.55 6.99 21.14
CA LEU A 222 -7.70 5.70 20.47
C LEU A 222 -6.33 5.22 20.01
N VAL A 223 -5.94 4.05 20.49
CA VAL A 223 -4.66 3.42 20.16
C VAL A 223 -4.90 2.24 19.22
N ILE A 224 -4.24 2.28 18.06
CA ILE A 224 -4.27 1.21 17.06
C ILE A 224 -3.01 0.34 17.20
N ASP A 225 -3.18 -0.95 17.47
CA ASP A 225 -2.07 -1.90 17.57
C ASP A 225 -1.56 -2.40 16.21
N ALA A 226 -0.51 -3.24 16.22
CA ALA A 226 0.07 -3.79 15.00
C ALA A 226 -0.87 -4.74 14.25
N GLN A 227 -2.00 -5.13 14.85
CA GLN A 227 -3.03 -5.99 14.27
C GLN A 227 -4.21 -5.16 13.74
N GLY A 228 -4.21 -3.83 13.91
CA GLY A 228 -5.34 -2.97 13.53
C GLY A 228 -6.47 -2.96 14.56
N ARG A 229 -6.26 -3.53 15.77
CA ARG A 229 -7.23 -3.46 16.85
C ARG A 229 -7.16 -2.09 17.52
N VAL A 230 -8.33 -1.56 17.83
CA VAL A 230 -8.50 -0.25 18.45
C VAL A 230 -8.76 -0.47 19.94
N SER A 231 -8.08 0.29 20.79
CA SER A 231 -8.31 0.33 22.22
C SER A 231 -8.41 1.77 22.69
N LEU A 232 -9.32 2.05 23.61
CA LEU A 232 -9.45 3.37 24.21
C LEU A 232 -8.53 3.47 25.42
N GLU A 233 -7.54 4.35 25.35
CA GLU A 233 -6.74 4.74 26.49
C GLU A 233 -7.54 5.79 27.26
N ARG A 234 -8.01 5.40 28.44
CA ARG A 234 -8.58 6.38 29.35
C ARG A 234 -7.41 7.17 29.94
N ALA A 235 -7.51 8.49 29.92
CA ALA A 235 -6.75 9.30 30.86
C ALA A 235 -7.24 8.90 32.26
N ASP A 236 -6.51 8.01 32.93
CA ASP A 236 -6.73 7.72 34.35
C ASP A 236 -6.50 9.02 35.13
N GLU A 237 -7.58 9.54 35.71
CA GLU A 237 -7.56 10.62 36.72
C GLU A 237 -7.56 10.00 38.12
#